data_AF-A0A7S1BPS8-F1
#
_entry.id   AF-A0A7S1BPS8-F1
#
_cell.length_a   1.000
_cell.length_b   1.000
_cell.length_c   1.000
_cell.angle_alpha   90.00
_cell.angle_beta   90.00
_cell.angle_gamma   90.00
#
_symmetry.space_group_name_H-M   'P 1'
#
loop_
_entity.id
_entity.type
_entity.pdbx_description
1 polymer ?
#
loop_
_entity_poly.entity_id
_entity_poly.type
_entity_poly.pdbx_seq_one_letter_code
_entity_poly.pdbx_strand_id
1 'polypeptide(L)'
;DIYFLLSGGLIKHHTCNANLMRNGADFSVFINTGQEFDGSDSGARPDEAISWGKIKITAKPVKVYSDATISFPLIVSQTFAKNVEEWKKSVEDCICWIEN
;
A
#
# COMPACT_ATOMS: atom_id res chain seq x y z
N ASP A 1 10.22 3.12 0.36
CA ASP A 1 9.27 2.02 0.05
C ASP A 1 7.86 2.39 0.44
N ILE A 2 7.02 2.68 -0.55
CA ILE A 2 5.58 2.91 -0.36
C ILE A 2 4.86 1.59 -0.63
N TYR A 3 4.01 1.14 0.29
CA TYR A 3 3.21 -0.08 0.10
C TYR A 3 1.71 0.23 0.08
N PHE A 4 1.04 -0.16 -1.00
CA PHE A 4 -0.39 0.01 -1.23
C PHE A 4 -1.12 -1.31 -0.94
N LEU A 5 -2.05 -1.26 0.00
CA LEU A 5 -2.94 -2.37 0.32
C LEU A 5 -4.29 -2.13 -0.34
N LEU A 6 -4.46 -2.78 -1.49
CA LEU A 6 -5.73 -2.87 -2.19
C LEU A 6 -6.49 -4.04 -1.59
N SER A 7 -7.61 -3.77 -0.92
CA SER A 7 -8.49 -4.75 -0.28
C SER A 7 -8.05 -5.30 1.09
N GLY A 8 -8.98 -6.03 1.73
CA GLY A 8 -8.83 -6.71 3.01
C GLY A 8 -8.49 -8.22 2.88
N GLY A 9 -8.64 -8.96 3.96
CA GLY A 9 -8.51 -10.42 3.99
C GLY A 9 -7.06 -10.91 3.97
N LEU A 10 -6.84 -12.07 3.33
CA LEU A 10 -5.56 -12.78 3.33
C LEU A 10 -4.42 -11.93 2.79
N ILE A 11 -4.65 -11.16 1.72
CA ILE A 11 -3.63 -10.31 1.08
C ILE A 11 -3.15 -9.25 2.06
N LYS A 12 -4.08 -8.57 2.74
CA LYS A 12 -3.77 -7.60 3.80
C LYS A 12 -2.95 -8.24 4.92
N HIS A 13 -3.44 -9.35 5.45
CA HIS A 13 -2.79 -10.00 6.58
C HIS A 13 -1.38 -10.50 6.22
N HIS A 14 -1.22 -11.16 5.08
CA HIS A 14 0.03 -11.77 4.67
C HIS A 14 1.11 -10.71 4.46
N THR A 15 0.79 -9.59 3.79
CA THR A 15 1.80 -8.56 3.59
C THR A 15 2.10 -7.74 4.84
N CYS A 16 1.11 -7.47 5.69
CA CYS A 16 1.36 -6.88 7.01
C CYS A 16 2.27 -7.78 7.85
N ASN A 17 2.08 -9.09 7.81
CA ASN A 17 2.90 -10.05 8.55
C ASN A 17 4.33 -10.15 8.00
N ALA A 18 4.52 -10.06 6.67
CA ALA A 18 5.85 -9.96 6.09
C ALA A 18 6.60 -8.70 6.59
N ASN A 19 5.88 -7.59 6.73
CA ASN A 19 6.45 -6.34 7.23
C ASN A 19 6.67 -6.32 8.75
N LEU A 20 5.99 -7.19 9.51
CA LEU A 20 6.29 -7.40 10.91
C LEU A 20 7.75 -7.85 11.11
N MET A 21 8.26 -8.70 10.22
CA MET A 21 9.64 -9.21 10.27
C MET A 21 10.71 -8.14 10.02
N ARG A 22 10.34 -6.99 9.42
CA ARG A 22 11.23 -5.82 9.24
C ARG A 22 10.99 -4.72 10.28
N ASN A 23 10.31 -5.05 11.38
CA ASN A 23 9.92 -4.11 12.43
C ASN A 23 8.97 -2.99 11.94
N GLY A 24 8.04 -3.37 11.05
CA GLY A 24 6.95 -2.53 10.58
C GLY A 24 7.20 -1.82 9.25
N ALA A 25 6.10 -1.51 8.56
CA ALA A 25 6.13 -0.69 7.35
C ALA A 25 6.28 0.81 7.66
N ASP A 26 7.05 1.52 6.84
CA ASP A 26 7.28 2.98 6.95
C ASP A 26 6.14 3.81 6.34
N PHE A 27 5.49 3.27 5.30
CA PHE A 27 4.38 3.89 4.61
C PHE A 27 3.32 2.83 4.32
N SER A 28 2.06 3.15 4.59
CA SER A 28 0.93 2.26 4.26
C SER A 28 -0.28 3.07 3.84
N VAL A 29 -0.90 2.63 2.74
CA VAL A 29 -2.16 3.17 2.25
C VAL A 29 -3.14 2.03 2.10
N PHE A 30 -4.26 2.08 2.83
CA PHE A 30 -5.34 1.10 2.74
C PHE A 30 -6.47 1.66 1.89
N ILE A 31 -6.91 0.90 0.90
CA ILE A 31 -8.11 1.23 0.11
C ILE A 31 -9.07 0.06 0.25
N ASN A 32 -10.14 0.26 1.01
CA ASN A 32 -11.17 -0.74 1.19
C ASN A 32 -12.51 -0.08 1.56
N THR A 33 -13.58 -0.85 1.40
CA THR A 33 -14.94 -0.49 1.85
C THR A 33 -15.26 -1.03 3.24
N GLY A 34 -14.31 -1.77 3.85
CA GLY A 34 -14.47 -2.45 5.12
C GLY A 34 -14.59 -1.47 6.29
N GLN A 35 -15.62 -1.67 7.10
CA GLN A 35 -15.88 -0.90 8.31
C GLN A 35 -15.35 -1.66 9.53
N GLU A 36 -15.09 -0.94 10.62
CA GLU A 36 -14.47 -1.54 11.82
C GLU A 36 -15.48 -2.20 12.76
N PHE A 37 -16.77 -1.95 12.57
CA PHE A 37 -17.82 -2.45 13.47
C PHE A 37 -17.89 -3.98 13.49
N ASP A 38 -17.40 -4.64 12.44
CA ASP A 38 -17.42 -6.08 12.29
C ASP A 38 -16.22 -6.77 12.97
N GLY A 39 -15.26 -6.00 13.51
CA GLY A 39 -14.04 -6.51 14.13
C GLY A 39 -13.17 -7.33 13.18
N SER A 40 -13.35 -7.20 11.87
CA SER A 40 -12.60 -7.97 10.88
C SER A 40 -11.22 -7.36 10.61
N ASP A 41 -10.21 -8.21 10.38
CA ASP A 41 -8.89 -7.73 9.94
C ASP A 41 -9.01 -6.98 8.60
N SER A 42 -10.00 -7.28 7.77
CA SER A 42 -10.29 -6.54 6.52
C SER A 42 -10.68 -5.08 6.78
N GLY A 43 -11.54 -4.84 7.77
CA GLY A 43 -12.04 -3.53 8.16
C GLY A 43 -11.18 -2.78 9.18
N ALA A 44 -10.23 -3.45 9.82
CA ALA A 44 -9.38 -2.90 10.88
C ALA A 44 -8.70 -1.56 10.52
N ARG A 45 -8.64 -0.66 11.52
CA ARG A 45 -7.92 0.62 11.42
C ARG A 45 -6.43 0.41 11.20
N PRO A 46 -5.75 1.37 10.57
CA PRO A 46 -4.28 1.37 10.56
C PRO A 46 -3.67 1.41 11.96
N ASP A 47 -4.35 2.05 12.93
CA ASP A 47 -3.92 2.11 14.33
C ASP A 47 -3.84 0.73 14.98
N GLU A 48 -4.70 -0.21 14.58
CA GLU A 48 -4.63 -1.59 15.01
C GLU A 48 -3.36 -2.26 14.45
N ALA A 49 -3.05 -2.05 13.18
CA ALA A 49 -1.80 -2.58 12.61
C ALA A 49 -0.54 -1.97 13.25
N ILE A 50 -0.60 -0.73 13.78
CA ILE A 50 0.47 -0.15 14.59
C ILE A 50 0.61 -0.88 15.93
N SER A 51 -0.48 -1.23 16.61
CA SER A 51 -0.43 -1.90 17.93
C SER A 51 0.24 -3.27 17.87
N TRP A 52 0.10 -3.97 16.74
CA TRP A 52 0.76 -5.24 16.48
C TRP A 52 2.20 -5.12 15.97
N GLY A 53 2.70 -3.91 15.69
CA GLY A 53 4.02 -3.69 15.09
C GLY A 53 4.10 -4.02 13.59
N LYS A 54 2.95 -4.25 12.91
CA LYS A 54 2.87 -4.44 11.46
C LYS A 54 3.22 -3.14 10.70
N ILE A 55 2.95 -2.01 11.33
CA ILE A 55 3.28 -0.65 10.85
C ILE A 55 4.15 0.03 11.91
N LYS A 56 5.15 0.81 11.49
CA LYS A 56 5.97 1.60 12.42
C LYS A 56 5.15 2.69 13.09
N ILE A 57 5.46 2.97 14.36
CA ILE A 57 4.83 4.08 15.12
C ILE A 57 5.09 5.44 14.46
N THR A 58 6.24 5.60 13.80
CA THR A 58 6.61 6.82 13.07
C THR A 58 5.96 6.93 11.68
N ALA A 59 5.30 5.86 11.22
CA ALA A 59 4.64 5.87 9.92
C ALA A 59 3.43 6.80 9.92
N LYS A 60 3.07 7.27 8.72
CA LYS A 60 1.85 8.06 8.50
C LYS A 60 0.86 7.23 7.68
N PRO A 61 0.19 6.25 8.29
CA PRO A 61 -0.75 5.40 7.56
C PRO A 61 -2.01 6.18 7.17
N VAL A 62 -2.59 5.85 6.02
CA VAL A 62 -3.86 6.43 5.56
C VAL A 62 -4.82 5.32 5.15
N LYS A 63 -6.08 5.41 5.59
CA LYS A 63 -7.17 4.54 5.14
C LYS A 63 -8.18 5.35 4.33
N VAL A 64 -8.43 4.93 3.09
CA VAL A 64 -9.41 5.51 2.18
C VAL A 64 -10.61 4.57 2.11
N TYR A 65 -11.74 5.07 2.60
CA TYR A 65 -13.04 4.39 2.54
C TYR A 65 -13.65 4.57 1.15
N SER A 66 -13.28 3.71 0.22
CA SER A 66 -13.74 3.79 -1.17
C SER A 66 -13.49 2.47 -1.90
N ASP A 67 -14.17 2.30 -3.02
CA ASP A 67 -13.88 1.21 -3.94
C ASP A 67 -12.53 1.45 -4.63
N ALA A 68 -11.72 0.40 -4.72
CA ALA A 68 -10.41 0.45 -5.37
C ALA A 68 -10.51 0.85 -6.85
N THR A 69 -11.57 0.46 -7.55
CA THR A 69 -11.78 0.78 -8.97
C THR A 69 -11.89 2.29 -9.22
N ILE A 70 -12.36 3.06 -8.24
CA ILE A 70 -12.51 4.52 -8.34
C ILE A 70 -11.24 5.21 -7.84
N SER A 71 -10.77 4.84 -6.64
CA SER A 71 -9.68 5.56 -5.98
C SER A 71 -8.31 5.20 -6.55
N PHE A 72 -8.10 3.97 -6.99
CA PHE A 72 -6.79 3.52 -7.45
C PHE A 72 -6.32 4.24 -8.73
N PRO A 73 -7.13 4.37 -9.80
CA PRO A 73 -6.72 5.11 -10.99
C PRO A 73 -6.36 6.57 -10.69
N LEU A 74 -7.10 7.23 -9.79
CA LEU A 74 -6.82 8.60 -9.37
C LEU A 74 -5.48 8.70 -8.65
N ILE A 75 -5.20 7.81 -7.70
CA ILE A 75 -3.93 7.78 -6.97
C ILE A 75 -2.77 7.54 -7.93
N VAL A 76 -2.90 6.57 -8.84
CA VAL A 76 -1.87 6.27 -9.84
C VAL A 76 -1.63 7.48 -10.74
N SER A 77 -2.69 8.15 -11.21
CA SER A 77 -2.58 9.34 -12.07
C SER A 77 -1.83 10.49 -11.40
N GLN A 78 -1.98 10.65 -10.08
CA GLN A 78 -1.40 11.77 -9.34
C GLN A 78 -0.05 11.48 -8.70
N THR A 79 0.37 10.21 -8.65
CA THR A 79 1.63 9.78 -8.03
C THR A 79 2.54 9.12 -9.07
N PHE A 80 2.31 7.83 -9.38
CA PHE A 80 3.18 7.04 -10.25
C PHE A 80 3.25 7.59 -11.67
N ALA A 81 2.09 7.89 -12.29
CA ALA A 81 2.01 8.28 -13.70
C ALA A 81 2.82 9.55 -14.03
N LYS A 82 2.96 10.48 -13.07
CA LYS A 82 3.73 11.72 -13.26
C LYS A 82 5.21 11.47 -13.45
N ASN A 83 5.72 10.40 -12.82
CA ASN A 83 7.14 10.11 -12.77
C ASN A 83 7.51 8.94 -13.69
N VAL A 84 6.58 8.41 -14.48
CA VAL A 84 6.83 7.27 -15.37
C VAL A 84 7.92 7.60 -16.40
N GLU A 85 7.87 8.78 -17.01
CA GLU A 85 8.84 9.17 -18.05
C GLU A 85 10.25 9.40 -17.47
N GLU A 86 10.34 9.94 -16.26
CA GLU A 86 11.60 10.08 -15.53
C GLU A 86 12.15 8.71 -15.09
N TRP A 87 11.26 7.83 -14.61
CA TRP A 87 11.62 6.47 -14.23
C TRP A 87 12.12 5.68 -15.44
N LYS A 88 11.44 5.75 -16.59
CA LYS A 88 11.87 5.11 -17.85
C LYS A 88 13.28 5.54 -18.25
N LYS A 89 13.57 6.84 -18.22
CA LYS A 89 14.93 7.35 -18.49
C LYS A 89 15.97 6.81 -17.52
N SER A 90 15.63 6.66 -16.25
CA SER A 90 16.56 6.13 -15.24
C SER A 90 16.88 4.63 -15.40
N VAL A 91 16.04 3.89 -16.14
CA VAL A 91 16.20 2.45 -16.37
C VAL A 91 16.54 2.12 -17.82
N GLU A 92 16.74 3.13 -18.68
CA GLU A 92 17.06 2.97 -20.11
C GLU A 92 18.38 2.20 -20.31
N ASP A 93 19.36 2.39 -19.42
CA ASP A 93 20.64 1.66 -19.44
C ASP A 93 20.59 0.32 -18.66
N CYS A 94 19.45 -0.04 -18.06
CA CYS A 94 19.32 -1.31 -17.34
C CYS A 94 19.05 -2.45 -18.33
N ILE A 95 19.85 -3.52 -18.22
CA ILE A 95 19.81 -4.76 -19.02
C ILE A 95 18.40 -5.38 -19.19
N CYS A 96 17.45 -5.04 -18.31
CA CYS A 96 16.09 -5.58 -18.30
C CYS A 96 15.15 -4.95 -19.36
N TRP A 97 15.55 -3.87 -20.03
CA TRP A 97 14.77 -3.17 -21.06
C TRP A 97 15.44 -3.29 -22.44
N ILE A 98 15.75 -4.51 -22.88
CA ILE A 98 15.93 -4.74 -24.32
C ILE A 98 14.53 -4.88 -24.91
N GLU A 99 13.97 -3.76 -25.39
CA GLU A 99 12.79 -3.77 -26.25
C GLU A 99 13.09 -4.62 -27.50
N ASN A 100 12.22 -5.60 -27.78
CA ASN A 100 11.93 -6.03 -29.15
C ASN A 100 10.91 -5.07 -29.75
#